data_AF-A0A0D2ITL8-F1
#
_entry.id   AF-A0A0D2ITL8-F1
#
_cell.length_a   1.000
_cell.length_b   1.000
_cell.length_c   1.000
_cell.angle_alpha   90.00
_cell.angle_beta   90.00
_cell.angle_gamma   90.00
#
_symmetry.space_group_name_H-M   'P 1'
#
loop_
_entity.id
_entity.type
_entity.pdbx_description
1 polymer ?
#
loop_
_entity_poly.entity_id
_entity_poly.type
_entity_poly.pdbx_seq_one_letter_code
_entity_poly.pdbx_strand_id
1 'polypeptide(L)' 'MDGAKLSNDPLTRKFIEEGDSVHVYLGPDQHGIVNVLRDGKEVNALLTHKDVADIDEGWSIEGKKEDVLN' A
#
# COMPACT_ATOMS: atom_id res chain seq x y z
N MET A 1 -4.37 4.23 6.36
CA MET A 1 -5.72 3.61 6.35
C MET A 1 -5.98 3.00 7.72
N ASP A 2 -7.22 3.01 8.20
CA ASP A 2 -7.61 2.31 9.43
C ASP A 2 -7.58 0.78 9.21
N GLY A 3 -6.78 0.08 10.02
CA GLY A 3 -6.59 -1.36 9.93
C GLY A 3 -7.83 -2.19 10.26
N ALA A 4 -8.79 -1.65 11.03
CA ALA A 4 -10.04 -2.34 11.34
C ALA A 4 -10.87 -2.66 10.07
N LYS A 5 -10.68 -1.88 8.99
CA LYS A 5 -11.31 -2.14 7.70
C LYS A 5 -10.77 -3.41 7.02
N LEU A 6 -9.53 -3.77 7.32
CA LEU A 6 -8.82 -4.92 6.74
C LEU A 6 -8.90 -6.17 7.63
N SER A 7 -9.18 -6.03 8.93
CA SER A 7 -9.36 -7.18 9.84
C SER A 7 -10.59 -8.04 9.50
N ASN A 8 -11.60 -7.43 8.88
CA ASN A 8 -12.86 -8.11 8.54
C ASN A 8 -12.74 -8.98 7.29
N ASP A 9 -11.76 -8.74 6.42
CA ASP A 9 -11.54 -9.52 5.21
C ASP A 9 -10.60 -10.72 5.51
N PRO A 10 -11.02 -11.96 5.22
CA PRO A 10 -10.20 -13.16 5.42
C PRO A 10 -8.82 -13.12 4.74
N LEU A 11 -8.68 -12.40 3.62
CA LEU A 11 -7.43 -12.31 2.85
C LEU A 11 -6.40 -11.41 3.53
N THR A 12 -6.86 -10.36 4.23
CA THR A 12 -5.98 -9.37 4.85
C THR A 12 -5.86 -9.51 6.35
N ARG A 13 -6.80 -10.20 7.01
CA ARG A 13 -6.84 -10.37 8.47
C ARG A 13 -5.51 -10.78 9.08
N LYS A 14 -4.85 -11.80 8.51
CA LYS A 14 -3.59 -12.35 9.04
C LYS A 14 -2.49 -11.30 9.20
N PHE A 15 -2.44 -10.31 8.30
CA PHE A 15 -1.44 -9.25 8.34
C PHE A 15 -1.73 -8.24 9.45
N ILE A 16 -3.01 -8.06 9.80
CA ILE A 16 -3.41 -7.17 10.89
C ILE A 16 -3.18 -7.82 12.26
N GLU A 17 -3.47 -9.11 12.37
CA GLU A 17 -3.31 -9.87 13.61
C GLU A 17 -1.84 -10.16 13.97
N GLU A 18 -0.93 -10.12 12.98
CA GLU A 18 0.52 -10.28 13.18
C GLU A 18 1.15 -9.09 13.94
N GLY A 19 0.48 -7.94 14.00
CA GLY A 19 0.98 -6.73 14.65
C GLY A 19 1.79 -5.86 13.69
N ASP A 20 2.83 -5.19 14.20
CA ASP A 20 3.68 -4.33 13.38
C ASP A 20 4.54 -5.15 12.40
N SER A 21 4.38 -4.91 11.10
CA SER A 21 5.07 -5.67 10.05
C SER A 21 5.34 -4.83 8.80
N VAL A 22 6.33 -5.25 8.02
CA VAL A 22 6.67 -4.67 6.71
C VAL A 22 6.69 -5.78 5.68
N HIS A 23 5.82 -5.69 4.68
CA HIS A 23 5.75 -6.63 3.58
C HIS A 23 6.23 -5.96 2.29
N VAL A 24 7.25 -6.54 1.67
CA VAL A 24 7.84 -6.04 0.42
C VAL A 24 7.51 -7.00 -0.71
N TYR A 25 6.99 -6.46 -1.80
CA TYR A 25 6.62 -7.19 -3.00
C TYR A 25 7.43 -6.65 -4.17
N LEU A 26 8.15 -7.53 -4.86
CA LEU A 26 8.99 -7.16 -6.00
C LEU A 26 8.39 -7.77 -7.27
N GLY A 27 8.16 -6.93 -8.27
CA GLY A 27 7.73 -7.34 -9.60
C GLY A 27 8.63 -6.74 -10.68
N PRO A 28 8.47 -7.14 -11.95
CA PRO A 28 9.15 -6.47 -13.05
C PRO A 28 8.75 -4.99 -13.10
N ASP A 29 9.76 -4.10 -13.04
CA ASP A 29 9.61 -2.64 -13.11
C ASP A 29 8.73 -1.98 -12.03
N GLN A 30 8.43 -2.70 -10.96
CA GLN A 30 7.63 -2.19 -9.84
C GLN A 30 8.00 -2.84 -8.51
N HIS A 31 7.81 -2.11 -7.42
CA HIS A 31 7.87 -2.67 -6.07
C HIS A 31 6.81 -2.04 -5.17
N GLY A 32 6.14 -2.90 -4.40
CA GLY A 32 5.16 -2.51 -3.41
C GLY A 32 5.71 -2.69 -2.00
N ILE A 33 5.41 -1.76 -1.10
CA ILE A 33 5.67 -1.90 0.33
C ILE A 33 4.36 -1.66 1.06
N VAL A 34 3.95 -2.62 1.88
CA VAL A 34 2.80 -2.50 2.78
C VAL A 34 3.32 -2.54 4.21
N ASN A 35 3.05 -1.47 4.95
CA ASN A 35 3.39 -1.36 6.36
C ASN A 35 2.13 -1.50 7.20
N VAL A 36 2.17 -2.42 8.15
CA VAL A 36 1.21 -2.52 9.25
C VAL A 36 1.86 -1.92 10.48
N LEU A 37 1.18 -0.96 11.10
CA LEU A 37 1.72 -0.10 12.14
C LEU A 37 0.74 0.03 13.31
N ARG A 38 1.27 0.39 14.47
CA ARG A 38 0.50 0.63 15.70
C ARG A 38 -0.33 -0.58 16.12
N ASP A 39 0.29 -1.76 16.06
CA ASP A 39 -0.31 -3.03 16.44
C ASP A 39 -1.56 -3.33 15.59
N GLY A 40 -1.40 -3.26 14.26
CA GLY A 40 -2.48 -3.55 13.32
C GLY A 40 -3.50 -2.41 13.08
N LYS A 41 -3.39 -1.29 13.80
CA LYS A 41 -4.41 -0.21 13.72
C LYS A 41 -4.24 0.70 12.52
N GLU A 42 -3.04 0.81 11.99
CA GLU A 42 -2.74 1.68 10.86
C GLU A 42 -2.05 0.89 9.75
N VAL A 43 -2.53 1.06 8.52
CA VAL A 43 -1.91 0.47 7.34
C VAL A 43 -1.59 1.55 6.32
N ASN A 44 -0.35 1.56 5.83
CA ASN A 44 0.04 2.34 4.67
C ASN A 44 0.59 1.42 3.59
N ALA A 45 0.40 1.81 2.33
CA ALA A 45 0.91 1.08 1.19
C ALA A 45 1.47 2.08 0.19
N LEU A 46 2.60 1.73 -0.40
CA LEU A 46 3.20 2.44 -1.52
C LEU A 46 3.46 1.44 -2.65
N LEU A 47 3.32 1.90 -3.88
CA LEU A 47 3.71 1.17 -5.07
C LEU A 47 4.56 2.12 -5.91
N THR A 48 5.83 1.78 -6.06
CA THR A 48 6.73 2.47 -6.98
C THR A 48 6.72 1.69 -8.29
N HIS A 49 6.50 2.38 -9.40
CA HIS A 49 6.61 1.82 -10.75
C HIS A 49 7.42 2.77 -11.64
N LYS A 50 7.78 2.32 -12.84
CA LYS A 50 8.27 3.23 -13.88
C LYS A 50 7.15 4.21 -14.24
N ASP A 51 7.40 5.48 -13.99
CA ASP A 51 6.49 6.55 -14.38
C ASP A 51 6.94 7.14 -15.74
N VAL A 52 5.97 7.41 -16.61
CA VAL A 52 6.15 8.07 -17.91
C VAL A 52 5.37 9.38 -17.98
N ALA A 53 4.68 9.77 -16.91
CA ALA A 53 3.97 11.02 -16.81
C ALA A 53 4.96 12.18 -16.65
N ASP A 54 4.68 13.28 -17.32
CA ASP A 54 5.40 14.55 -17.18
C ASP A 54 4.55 15.46 -16.28
N ILE A 55 4.73 15.30 -14.96
CA ILE A 55 4.01 16.06 -13.94
C ILE A 55 5.00 16.89 -13.12
N ASP A 56 4.62 18.14 -12.80
CA ASP A 56 5.40 18.98 -11.90
C ASP A 56 5.44 18.36 -10.49
N GLU A 57 6.60 18.48 -9.82
CA GLU A 57 6.79 17.95 -8.47
C GLU A 57 5.77 18.56 -7.50
N GLY A 58 4.95 17.70 -6.90
CA GLY A 58 3.87 18.13 -6.01
C GLY A 58 3.55 17.08 -4.95
N TRP A 59 3.19 17.56 -3.76
CA TRP A 59 2.87 16.70 -2.60
C TRP A 59 1.39 16.32 -2.50
N SER A 60 0.55 16.83 -3.40
CA SER A 60 -0.91 16.67 -3.32
C SER A 60 -1.55 16.67 -4.71
N ILE A 61 -1.30 15.60 -5.45
CA ILE A 61 -1.94 15.32 -6.74
C ILE A 61 -2.88 14.14 -6.53
N GLU A 62 -4.08 14.20 -7.11
CA GLU A 62 -5.03 13.09 -7.04
C GLU A 62 -4.53 11.92 -7.89
N GLY A 63 -4.24 10.79 -7.25
CA GLY A 63 -3.84 9.56 -7.93
C GLY A 63 -5.04 8.81 -8.53
N LYS A 64 -4.81 8.09 -9.63
CA LYS A 64 -5.81 7.23 -10.28
C LYS A 64 -5.67 5.80 -9.78
N LYS A 65 -6.77 5.17 -9.40
CA LYS A 65 -6.75 3.78 -8.88
C LYS A 65 -6.43 2.78 -9.98
N GLU A 66 -6.81 3.11 -11.21
CA GLU A 66 -6.59 2.31 -12.40
C GLU A 66 -5.10 2.06 -12.65
N ASP A 67 -4.24 3.03 -12.31
CA ASP A 67 -2.78 2.91 -12.48
C ASP A 67 -2.15 1.85 -11.56
N VAL A 68 -2.88 1.41 -10.52
CA VAL A 68 -2.42 0.41 -9.52
C VAL A 68 -3.04 -0.98 -9.74
N LEU A 69 -4.22 -1.07 -10.36
CA LEU A 69 -5.01 -2.31 -10.44
C LEU A 69 -4.88 -3.07 -11.77
N ASN A 70 -4.13 -2.53 -12.74
CA ASN A 70 -3.98 -3.09 -14.08
C ASN A 70 -2.94 -4.23 -14.17
#